data_AF-A0A920L2W6-F1
#
_entry.id   AF-A0A920L2W6-F1
#
_cell.length_a   1.000
_cell.length_b   1.000
_cell.length_c   1.000
_cell.angle_alpha   90.00
_cell.angle_beta   90.00
_cell.angle_gamma   90.00
#
_symmetry.space_group_name_H-M   'P 1'
#
loop_
_entity.id
_entity.type
_entity.pdbx_description
1 polymer ?
#
loop_
_entity_poly.entity_id
_entity_poly.type
_entity_poly.pdbx_seq_one_letter_code
_entity_poly.pdbx_strand_id
1 'polypeptide(L)'
;MVDANGISTVALLGDMIAEAGVKNNWSGVVINGYVRDIEILKTLDIGVQALGTMPVRSKKKNQGELGVDITFGGVTFLEVIIFMLIIMDFFSVKKS
;
A
#
# COMPACT_ATOMS: atom_id res chain seq x y z
N MET A 1 -3.90 2.87 3.33
CA MET A 1 -2.59 3.48 2.99
C MET A 1 -1.62 3.20 4.12
N VAL A 2 -0.32 3.10 3.85
CA VAL A 2 0.72 2.85 4.85
C VAL A 2 1.90 3.80 4.60
N ASP A 3 2.39 4.43 5.65
CA ASP A 3 3.62 5.24 5.60
C ASP A 3 4.71 4.62 6.47
N ALA A 4 5.89 4.41 5.88
CA ALA A 4 7.09 3.99 6.59
C ALA A 4 8.26 4.93 6.30
N ASN A 5 7.98 6.19 5.99
CA ASN A 5 8.96 7.22 5.68
C ASN A 5 9.93 6.82 4.56
N GLY A 6 9.48 5.99 3.62
CA GLY A 6 10.31 5.50 2.51
C GLY A 6 11.45 4.56 2.91
N ILE A 7 11.42 3.95 4.11
CA ILE A 7 12.44 3.00 4.56
C ILE A 7 12.64 1.88 3.53
N SER A 8 13.87 1.74 3.03
CA SER A 8 14.28 0.79 1.99
C SER A 8 15.01 -0.45 2.50
N THR A 9 15.05 -0.68 3.81
CA THR A 9 15.75 -1.83 4.40
C THR A 9 14.86 -3.07 4.55
N VAL A 10 13.54 -2.91 4.47
CA VAL A 10 12.56 -3.98 4.63
C VAL A 10 11.33 -3.74 3.74
N ALA A 11 10.64 -4.83 3.37
CA ALA A 11 9.31 -4.80 2.77
C ALA A 11 8.21 -4.89 3.83
N LEU A 12 7.13 -4.14 3.58
CA LEU A 12 5.97 -4.02 4.48
C LEU A 12 4.79 -4.89 4.05
N LEU A 13 4.70 -5.18 2.75
CA LEU A 13 3.67 -6.00 2.15
C LEU A 13 4.30 -7.06 1.24
N GLY A 14 3.76 -8.27 1.32
CA GLY A 14 4.02 -9.38 0.41
C GLY A 14 2.72 -10.12 0.12
N ASP A 15 2.86 -11.30 -0.47
CA ASP A 15 1.76 -12.20 -0.86
C ASP A 15 0.63 -12.34 0.18
N MET A 16 0.95 -12.74 1.41
CA MET A 16 -0.03 -13.04 2.45
C MET A 16 -0.94 -11.85 2.80
N ILE A 17 -0.37 -10.64 2.81
CA ILE A 17 -1.13 -9.42 3.15
C ILE A 17 -1.98 -8.99 1.96
N ALA A 18 -1.46 -9.11 0.73
CA ALA A 18 -2.22 -8.82 -0.47
C ALA A 18 -3.41 -9.77 -0.65
N GLU A 19 -3.22 -11.06 -0.42
CA GLU A 19 -4.30 -12.06 -0.43
C GLU A 19 -5.37 -11.75 0.61
N ALA A 20 -4.96 -11.33 1.82
CA ALA A 20 -5.90 -10.90 2.84
C ALA A 20 -6.66 -9.64 2.40
N GLY A 21 -6.02 -8.71 1.71
CA GLY A 21 -6.66 -7.53 1.12
C GLY A 21 -7.75 -7.92 0.11
N VAL A 22 -7.46 -8.84 -0.80
CA VAL A 22 -8.45 -9.37 -1.76
C VAL A 22 -9.64 -9.99 -1.02
N LYS A 23 -9.39 -10.85 -0.03
CA LYS A 23 -10.46 -11.49 0.77
C LYS A 23 -11.33 -10.48 1.53
N ASN A 24 -10.75 -9.33 1.88
CA ASN A 24 -11.45 -8.23 2.54
C ASN A 24 -12.04 -7.20 1.57
N ASN A 25 -12.07 -7.50 0.26
CA ASN A 25 -12.57 -6.62 -0.80
C ASN A 25 -11.88 -5.24 -0.84
N TRP A 26 -10.59 -5.18 -0.53
CA TRP A 26 -9.83 -3.95 -0.68
C TRP A 26 -9.58 -3.67 -2.15
N SER A 27 -9.89 -2.45 -2.61
CA SER A 27 -9.54 -2.03 -3.98
C SER A 27 -8.03 -1.90 -4.18
N GLY A 28 -7.28 -1.61 -3.12
CA GLY A 28 -5.83 -1.51 -3.20
C GLY A 28 -5.12 -1.04 -1.93
N VAL A 29 -3.80 -1.02 -1.99
CA VAL A 29 -2.90 -0.53 -0.96
C VAL A 29 -1.85 0.39 -1.58
N VAL A 30 -1.71 1.59 -1.01
CA VAL A 30 -0.61 2.52 -1.31
C VAL A 30 0.35 2.53 -0.12
N ILE A 31 1.64 2.37 -0.41
CA ILE A 31 2.71 2.22 0.59
C ILE A 31 3.83 3.22 0.28
N ASN A 32 4.09 4.18 1.17
CA ASN A 32 5.32 4.96 1.16
C ASN A 32 6.49 4.13 1.73
N GLY A 33 6.92 3.15 0.94
CA GLY A 33 7.86 2.11 1.34
C GLY A 33 7.97 1.02 0.28
N TYR A 34 8.49 -0.15 0.67
CA TYR A 34 8.85 -1.23 -0.26
C TYR A 34 7.97 -2.48 -0.04
N VAL A 35 7.81 -3.26 -1.11
CA VAL A 35 7.04 -4.51 -1.12
C VAL A 35 7.89 -5.69 -1.60
N ARG A 36 7.33 -6.90 -1.54
CA ARG A 36 7.98 -8.12 -2.06
C ARG A 36 6.97 -9.00 -2.78
N ASP A 37 7.44 -10.14 -3.30
CA ASP A 37 6.62 -11.16 -3.95
C ASP A 37 5.88 -10.64 -5.21
N ILE A 38 6.52 -9.75 -5.98
CA ILE A 38 5.92 -9.03 -7.12
C ILE A 38 5.21 -9.95 -8.11
N GLU A 39 5.77 -11.13 -8.39
CA GLU A 39 5.15 -12.07 -9.33
C GLU A 39 3.80 -12.57 -8.82
N ILE A 40 3.64 -12.76 -7.51
CA ILE A 40 2.34 -13.12 -6.91
C ILE A 40 1.43 -11.89 -6.91
N LEU A 41 1.93 -10.72 -6.50
CA LEU A 41 1.12 -9.49 -6.46
C LEU A 41 0.48 -9.15 -7.80
N LYS A 42 1.17 -9.41 -8.92
CA LYS A 42 0.65 -9.20 -10.29
C LYS A 42 -0.55 -10.11 -10.64
N THR A 43 -0.73 -11.22 -9.94
CA THR A 43 -1.82 -12.18 -10.18
C THR A 43 -3.06 -11.92 -9.34
N LEU A 44 -2.95 -11.07 -8.31
CA LEU A 44 -4.04 -10.78 -7.39
C LEU A 44 -4.88 -9.62 -7.92
N ASP A 45 -6.20 -9.71 -7.73
CA ASP A 45 -7.15 -8.65 -8.08
C ASP A 45 -7.17 -7.56 -6.99
N ILE A 46 -6.04 -6.85 -6.86
CA ILE A 46 -5.86 -5.75 -5.91
C ILE A 46 -4.81 -4.75 -6.44
N GLY A 47 -5.09 -3.45 -6.34
CA GLY A 47 -4.11 -2.43 -6.66
C GLY A 47 -2.98 -2.37 -5.62
N VAL A 48 -1.71 -2.39 -6.05
CA VAL A 48 -0.56 -2.17 -5.15
C VAL A 48 0.35 -1.08 -5.72
N GLN A 49 0.55 -0.01 -4.96
CA GLN A 49 1.49 1.05 -5.28
C GLN A 49 2.54 1.17 -4.17
N ALA A 50 3.81 1.18 -4.54
CA ALA A 50 4.94 1.26 -3.62
C ALA A 50 6.12 2.01 -4.27
N LEU A 51 7.14 2.38 -3.48
CA LEU A 51 8.37 2.99 -3.99
C LEU A 51 9.27 2.00 -4.73
N GLY A 52 9.18 0.71 -4.41
CA GLY A 52 10.00 -0.34 -5.01
C GLY A 52 9.88 -1.69 -4.33
N THR A 53 10.86 -2.56 -4.57
CA THR A 53 10.90 -3.92 -4.04
C THR A 53 12.04 -4.14 -3.05
N MET A 54 11.80 -4.95 -2.01
CA MET A 54 12.81 -5.32 -1.02
C MET A 54 12.57 -6.75 -0.53
N PRO A 55 13.50 -7.70 -0.74
CA PRO A 55 13.26 -9.11 -0.37
C PRO A 55 13.12 -9.35 1.13
N VAL A 56 13.73 -8.48 1.96
CA VAL A 56 13.76 -8.64 3.42
C VAL A 56 12.41 -8.29 4.02
N ARG A 57 11.77 -9.22 4.73
CA ARG A 57 10.50 -8.97 5.43
C ARG A 57 10.69 -8.08 6.66
N SER A 58 9.77 -7.15 6.91
CA SER A 58 9.69 -6.41 8.16
C SER A 58 9.42 -7.33 9.38
N LYS A 59 9.92 -6.93 10.55
CA LYS A 59 9.62 -7.60 11.82
C LYS A 59 8.29 -7.09 12.36
N LYS A 60 7.45 -8.00 12.87
CA LYS A 60 6.23 -7.63 13.60
C LYS A 60 6.61 -7.11 14.98
N LYS A 61 6.73 -5.79 15.13
CA LYS A 61 7.04 -5.14 16.40
C LYS A 61 5.83 -4.51 17.10
N ASN A 62 4.62 -4.60 16.50
CA ASN A 62 3.40 -3.93 16.97
C ASN A 62 3.62 -2.43 17.24
N GLN A 63 4.39 -1.79 16.36
CA GLN A 63 4.70 -0.36 16.40
C GLN A 63 4.03 0.30 15.20
N GLY A 64 3.54 1.52 15.40
CA GLY A 64 2.82 2.30 14.40
C GLY A 64 1.54 2.89 14.99
N GLU A 65 0.97 3.84 14.25
CA GLU A 65 -0.27 4.52 14.60
C GLU A 65 -1.32 4.23 13.50
N LEU A 66 -2.58 4.18 13.91
CA LEU A 66 -3.73 3.99 13.02
C LEU A 66 -4.66 5.20 13.16
N GLY A 67 -5.36 5.56 12.08
CA GLY A 67 -6.29 6.69 12.10
C GLY A 67 -5.59 8.05 12.24
N VAL A 68 -4.41 8.18 11.63
CA VAL A 68 -3.65 9.44 11.61
C VAL A 68 -3.49 9.93 10.19
N ASP A 69 -3.40 11.25 10.03
CA ASP A 69 -3.12 11.87 8.75
C ASP A 69 -1.71 11.52 8.28
N ILE A 70 -1.58 11.22 6.99
CA ILE A 70 -0.31 10.82 6.39
C ILE A 70 0.13 11.87 5.39
N THR A 71 1.38 12.33 5.44
CA THR A 71 1.92 13.31 4.48
C THR A 71 3.19 12.78 3.83
N PHE A 72 3.12 12.53 2.52
CA PHE A 72 4.29 12.22 1.71
C PHE A 72 4.10 12.69 0.27
N GLY A 73 5.20 12.93 -0.47
CA GLY A 73 5.13 13.38 -1.85
C GLY A 73 4.48 14.76 -2.05
N GLY A 74 4.48 15.60 -1.01
CA GLY A 74 3.84 16.92 -1.03
C GLY A 74 2.31 16.90 -0.91
N VAL A 75 1.72 15.73 -0.62
CA VAL A 75 0.27 15.54 -0.46
C VAL A 75 -0.03 15.03 0.95
N THR A 76 -1.11 15.52 1.54
CA THR A 76 -1.63 15.03 2.83
C THR A 76 -2.90 14.22 2.59
N PHE A 77 -2.89 12.98 3.06
CA PHE A 77 -4.03 12.06 3.06
C PHE A 77 -4.68 12.12 4.43
N LEU A 78 -5.84 12.78 4.50
CA LEU A 78 -6.61 12.87 5.72
C LEU A 78 -7.41 11.59 5.96
N GLU A 79 -7.52 11.15 7.21
CA GLU A 79 -8.29 9.95 7.58
C GLU A 79 -9.71 9.96 6.97
N VAL A 80 -10.35 11.13 6.93
CA VAL A 80 -11.71 11.35 6.40
C VAL A 80 -11.81 11.35 4.87
N ILE A 81 -10.72 11.54 4.13
CA ILE A 81 -10.75 11.68 2.65
C ILE A 81 -10.44 10.36 1.93
N ILE A 82 -9.84 9.39 2.62
CA ILE A 82 -9.32 8.16 1.99
C ILE A 82 -10.42 7.28 1.38
N PHE A 83 -11.68 7.41 1.80
CA PHE A 83 -12.78 6.59 1.27
C PHE A 83 -13.35 7.06 -0.08
N MET A 84 -13.20 8.33 -0.47
CA MET A 84 -13.96 8.90 -1.59
C MET A 84 -13.14 9.18 -2.86
N LEU A 85 -11.84 9.52 -2.77
CA LEU A 85 -11.05 9.90 -3.95
C LEU A 85 -10.32 8.73 -4.65
N ILE A 86 -9.87 7.72 -3.90
CA ILE A 86 -9.07 6.62 -4.48
C ILE A 86 -9.88 5.80 -5.50
N ILE A 87 -11.21 5.77 -5.38
CA ILE A 87 -12.10 5.09 -6.33
C ILE A 87 -12.25 5.87 -7.65
N MET A 88 -12.11 7.20 -7.67
CA MET A 88 -12.37 7.99 -8.88
C MET A 88 -11.13 8.15 -9.77
N ASP A 89 -9.94 8.32 -9.19
CA ASP A 89 -8.73 8.56 -9.99
C ASP A 89 -8.11 7.28 -10.56
N PHE A 90 -8.30 6.13 -9.91
CA PHE A 90 -7.74 4.86 -10.39
C PHE A 90 -8.43 4.36 -11.67
N PHE A 91 -9.71 4.68 -11.89
CA PHE A 91 -10.42 4.36 -13.13
C PHE A 91 -9.98 5.22 -14.33
N SER A 92 -9.34 6.37 -14.11
CA SER A 92 -8.97 7.28 -15.20
C SER A 92 -7.56 7.05 -15.77
N VAL A 93 -6.68 6.29 -15.11
CA VAL A 93 -5.25 6.22 -15.48
C VAL A 93 -4.80 4.85 -16.04
N LYS A 94 -5.61 3.78 -16.00
CA LYS A 94 -5.24 2.46 -16.55
C LYS A 94 -6.23 1.88 -17.56
N LYS A 95 -6.55 2.67 -18.58
CA LYS A 95 -7.12 2.14 -19.84
C LYS A 95 -6.48 2.81 -21.05
N SER A 96 -5.19 2.55 -21.25
CA SER A 96 -4.49 2.69 -22.54
C SER A 96 -3.25 1.81 -22.55
#